data_AF-A0A6I4MFF7-F1
#
_entry.id   AF-A0A6I4MFF7-F1
#
_cell.length_a   1.000
_cell.length_b   1.000
_cell.length_c   1.000
_cell.angle_alpha   90.00
_cell.angle_beta   90.00
_cell.angle_gamma   90.00
#
_symmetry.space_group_name_H-M   'P 1'
#
loop_
_entity.id
_entity.type
_entity.pdbx_description
1 polymer ?
#
loop_
_entity_poly.entity_id
_entity_poly.type
_entity_poly.pdbx_seq_one_letter_code
_entity_poly.pdbx_strand_id
1 'polypeptide(L)' 'MRIQRTARHDADRLSELSAEFTGWRIGRGGSGQWWAVRGNDLVRTPDVEELRGRLRELTGGSRYPTESGKWPD' A
#
# COMPACT_ATOMS: atom_id res chain seq x y z
N MET A 1 -27.14 -7.62 -5.35
CA MET A 1 -26.40 -7.80 -4.07
C MET A 1 -24.87 -8.01 -4.26
N ARG A 2 -24.19 -7.37 -5.23
CA ARG A 2 -22.72 -7.52 -5.41
C ARG A 2 -21.90 -6.41 -4.75
N ILE A 3 -22.47 -5.20 -4.69
CA ILE A 3 -21.81 -3.96 -4.23
C ILE A 3 -21.42 -4.00 -2.74
N GLN A 4 -22.26 -4.62 -1.91
CA GLN A 4 -22.04 -4.72 -0.46
C GLN A 4 -20.88 -5.67 -0.09
N ARG A 5 -20.61 -6.69 -0.91
CA ARG A 5 -19.52 -7.64 -0.67
C ARG A 5 -18.16 -7.00 -0.94
N THR A 6 -18.07 -6.20 -2.00
CA THR A 6 -16.85 -5.47 -2.35
C THR A 6 -16.51 -4.42 -1.29
N ALA A 7 -17.49 -3.62 -0.85
CA ALA A 7 -17.27 -2.58 0.17
C ALA A 7 -16.79 -3.14 1.51
N ARG A 8 -17.32 -4.30 1.94
CA ARG A 8 -16.84 -4.96 3.17
C ARG A 8 -15.42 -5.50 3.02
N HIS A 9 -15.11 -6.08 1.86
CA HIS A 9 -13.77 -6.59 1.57
C HIS A 9 -12.72 -5.46 1.44
N ASP A 10 -13.12 -4.31 0.92
CA ASP A 10 -12.25 -3.12 0.83
C ASP A 10 -12.00 -2.51 2.22
N ALA A 11 -13.02 -2.48 3.08
CA ALA A 11 -12.87 -2.01 4.47
C ALA A 11 -11.91 -2.89 5.28
N ASP A 12 -11.99 -4.21 5.11
CA ASP A 12 -11.08 -5.17 5.74
C ASP A 12 -9.63 -4.95 5.30
N ARG A 13 -9.39 -4.90 3.98
CA ARG A 13 -8.08 -4.60 3.39
C ARG A 13 -7.52 -3.24 3.83
N LEU A 14 -8.40 -2.24 3.94
CA LEU A 14 -7.98 -0.91 4.41
C LEU A 14 -7.49 -0.97 5.86
N SER A 15 -8.18 -1.73 6.71
CA SER A 15 -7.77 -1.93 8.11
C SER A 15 -6.41 -2.63 8.18
N GLU A 16 -6.20 -3.68 7.39
CA GLU A 16 -4.91 -4.39 7.30
C GLU A 16 -3.78 -3.46 6.87
N LEU A 17 -3.97 -2.69 5.80
CA LEU A 17 -2.98 -1.75 5.29
C LEU A 17 -2.68 -0.62 6.28
N SER A 18 -3.70 -0.10 6.95
CA SER A 18 -3.53 0.96 7.95
C SER A 18 -2.77 0.46 9.18
N ALA A 19 -2.91 -0.82 9.53
CA ALA A 19 -2.13 -1.45 10.59
C ALA A 19 -0.68 -1.73 10.17
N GLU A 20 -0.47 -2.20 8.94
CA GLU A 20 0.85 -2.50 8.37
C GLU A 20 1.70 -1.23 8.15
N PHE A 21 1.08 -0.16 7.64
CA PHE A 21 1.75 1.09 7.30
C PHE A 21 1.34 2.22 8.23
N THR A 22 1.69 2.10 9.51
CA THR A 22 1.43 3.13 10.50
C THR A 22 2.02 4.49 10.06
N GLY A 23 1.19 5.53 10.11
CA GLY A 23 1.54 6.88 9.66
C GLY A 23 1.18 7.19 8.20
N TRP A 24 0.71 6.22 7.42
CA TRP A 24 0.09 6.45 6.12
C TRP A 24 -1.42 6.61 6.26
N ARG A 25 -1.99 7.58 5.55
CA ARG A 25 -3.45 7.66 5.32
C ARG A 25 -3.76 6.93 4.04
N ILE A 26 -4.54 5.87 4.13
CA ILE A 26 -4.84 4.98 3.02
C ILE A 26 -6.34 5.04 2.74
N GLY A 27 -6.75 4.84 1.48
CA GLY A 27 -8.15 4.77 1.12
C GLY A 27 -8.39 4.24 -0.29
N ARG A 28 -9.67 4.02 -0.59
CA ARG A 28 -10.17 3.66 -1.92
C ARG A 28 -11.04 4.81 -2.44
N GLY A 29 -10.61 5.42 -3.54
CA GLY A 29 -11.38 6.48 -4.19
C GLY A 29 -12.61 5.93 -4.91
N GLY A 30 -13.63 6.77 -5.13
CA GLY A 30 -14.88 6.40 -5.80
C GLY A 30 -14.72 5.88 -7.23
N SER A 31 -13.58 6.13 -7.86
CA SER A 31 -13.19 5.57 -9.16
C SER A 31 -12.66 4.13 -9.09
N GLY A 32 -12.58 3.53 -7.90
CA GLY A 32 -11.91 2.25 -7.72
C GLY A 32 -10.40 2.36 -7.89
N GLN A 33 -9.78 3.41 -7.35
CA GLN A 33 -8.31 3.54 -7.26
C GLN A 33 -7.91 3.59 -5.79
N TRP A 34 -6.91 2.80 -5.41
CA TRP A 34 -6.29 2.83 -4.09
C TRP A 34 -5.34 4.02 -4.03
N TRP A 35 -5.30 4.65 -2.88
CA TRP A 35 -4.39 5.75 -2.62
C TRP A 35 -3.83 5.65 -1.22
N ALA A 36 -2.62 6.17 -1.06
CA ALA A 36 -1.97 6.30 0.23
C ALA A 36 -1.13 7.57 0.25
N VAL A 37 -1.20 8.32 1.35
CA VAL A 37 -0.46 9.58 1.54
C VAL A 37 0.20 9.62 2.91
N ARG A 38 1.45 10.05 2.95
CA ARG A 38 2.20 10.33 4.17
C ARG A 38 3.10 11.53 3.92
N GLY A 39 2.87 12.64 4.64
CA GLY A 39 3.63 13.86 4.41
C GLY A 39 3.49 14.35 2.97
N ASN A 40 4.60 14.37 2.23
CA ASN A 40 4.67 14.77 0.81
C ASN A 40 4.55 13.57 -0.16
N ASP A 41 4.61 12.34 0.33
CA ASP A 41 4.54 11.14 -0.48
C ASP A 41 3.08 10.78 -0.80
N LEU A 42 2.76 10.62 -2.09
CA LEU A 42 1.45 10.21 -2.58
C LEU A 42 1.60 9.05 -3.55
N VAL A 43 0.96 7.93 -3.24
CA VAL A 43 0.86 6.76 -4.13
C VAL A 43 -0.58 6.57 -4.54
N ARG A 44 -0.82 6.32 -5.83
CA ARG A 44 -2.13 5.97 -6.39
C ARG A 44 -1.98 4.81 -7.37
N THR A 45 -2.85 3.82 -7.26
CA THR A 45 -2.84 2.63 -8.12
C THR A 45 -4.22 1.97 -8.15
N PRO A 46 -4.63 1.36 -9.28
CA PRO A 46 -5.86 0.57 -9.33
C PRO A 46 -5.83 -0.67 -8.43
N ASP A 47 -4.64 -1.19 -8.10
CA ASP A 47 -4.46 -2.47 -7.41
C ASP A 47 -3.94 -2.32 -5.97
N VAL A 48 -4.43 -3.18 -5.07
CA VAL A 48 -4.10 -3.10 -3.64
C VAL A 48 -2.72 -3.68 -3.32
N GLU A 49 -2.29 -4.69 -4.05
CA GLU A 49 -0.98 -5.33 -3.85
C GLU A 49 0.13 -4.44 -4.38
N GLU A 50 -0.09 -3.76 -5.52
CA GLU A 50 0.83 -2.73 -6.01
C GLU A 50 0.96 -1.57 -5.01
N LEU A 51 -0.15 -1.17 -4.36
CA LEU A 51 -0.11 -0.13 -3.32
C LEU A 51 0.77 -0.58 -2.16
N ARG A 52 0.53 -1.79 -1.64
CA ARG A 52 1.32 -2.38 -0.55
C ARG A 52 2.79 -2.46 -0.92
N GLY A 53 3.12 -2.91 -2.13
CA GLY A 53 4.50 -2.97 -2.64
C GLY A 53 5.18 -1.61 -2.53
N ARG A 54 4.61 -0.58 -3.16
CA ARG A 54 5.10 0.80 -3.14
C ARG A 54 5.25 1.39 -1.74
N LEU A 55 4.28 1.13 -0.85
CA LEU A 55 4.34 1.59 0.53
C LEU A 55 5.48 0.93 1.31
N ARG A 56 5.82 -0.34 1.03
CA ARG A 56 7.01 -0.99 1.60
C ARG A 56 8.29 -0.35 1.10
N GLU A 57 8.37 0.01 -0.17
CA GLU A 57 9.54 0.70 -0.73
C GLU A 57 9.78 2.06 -0.03
N LEU A 58 8.70 2.82 0.17
CA LEU A 58 8.75 4.17 0.75
C LEU A 58 8.93 4.16 2.28
N THR A 59 8.36 3.16 2.98
CA THR A 59 8.48 3.05 4.45
C THR A 59 9.77 2.34 4.85
N GLY A 60 10.18 1.34 4.09
CA GLY A 60 11.34 0.49 4.36
C GLY A 60 12.62 0.97 3.69
N GLY A 61 12.79 2.28 3.48
CA GLY A 61 13.95 2.87 2.80
C GLY A 61 15.25 2.10 3.06
N SER A 62 15.74 1.46 1.99
CA SER A 62 16.95 0.62 1.89
C SER A 62 16.79 -0.88 2.25
N ARG A 63 16.41 -1.67 1.24
CA ARG A 63 17.11 -2.92 0.83
C ARG A 63 16.47 -3.50 -0.44
N TYR A 64 16.60 -2.79 -1.55
CA TYR A 64 17.11 -3.51 -2.72
C TYR A 64 18.62 -3.51 -2.55
N PRO A 65 19.36 -4.60 -2.81
CA PRO A 65 20.78 -4.43 -3.06
C PRO A 65 20.89 -3.41 -4.20
N THR A 66 21.59 -2.30 -3.97
CA THR A 66 22.26 -1.63 -5.08
C THR A 66 23.05 -2.71 -5.79
N GLU A 67 22.56 -3.18 -6.93
CA GLU A 67 23.33 -3.69 -8.06
C GLU A 67 24.49 -4.67 -7.77
N SER A 68 24.48 -5.40 -6.66
CA SER A 68 25.46 -6.44 -6.36
C SER A 68 24.88 -7.41 -5.33
N GLY A 69 24.43 -8.56 -5.83
CA GLY A 69 23.97 -9.68 -5.02
C GLY A 69 25.08 -10.22 -4.13
N LYS A 70 25.21 -9.67 -2.92
CA LYS A 70 26.07 -10.21 -1.88
C LYS A 70 25.34 -10.18 -0.53
N TRP A 71 25.00 -11.38 -0.05
CA TRP A 71 24.50 -11.59 1.30
C TRP A 71 25.67 -11.53 2.30
N PRO A 72 25.45 -11.09 3.56
CA PRO A 72 26.48 -11.20 4.59
C PRO A 72 26.69 -12.67 5.00
N ASP A 73 27.93 -12.97 5.39
CA ASP A 73 28.49 -14.28 5.80
C ASP A 73 27.63 -15.03 6.83
#